data_AF-A0A0B7BL57-F1
#
_entry.id   AF-A0A0B7BL57-F1
#
_cell.length_a   1.000
_cell.length_b   1.000
_cell.length_c   1.000
_cell.angle_alpha   90.00
_cell.angle_beta   90.00
_cell.angle_gamma   90.00
#
_symmetry.space_group_name_H-M   'P 1'
#
loop_
_entity.id
_entity.type
_entity.pdbx_description
1 polymer ?
#
loop_
_entity_poly.entity_id
_entity_poly.type
_entity_poly.pdbx_seq_one_letter_code
_entity_poly.pdbx_strand_id
1 'polypeptide(L)'
;FLFDLYRNENYMISSYTRSVIGSENSANPTVVRLVTGDRVYVKARFRSSVTGTQGDVYATFTGILVGQLEPEASAVGFTAGFISEKTIPPRGRVAYEQTFTNEGRGYNATSGVFTAPKGGLYLFIIAALNQVNKPFLFDLYRNEDFMITLFGGQAARTSSANGISLRLIKGDRVYVQTRFAASGVFGSPKDVYTTFTGILVGTSDYRDGNVGFTAGFKNHQIIRAGGRVAYDQVFTNDGNGYNAISGVFTAPKAGLYLFFISELNQPNKLFLFDLYHNDDYMISSFGSRPTGHVSAANDVVLRLERGDTVYVGSRVLSSVFGTEIDVYATFTGVLVGI
;
A
#
# COMPACT_ATOMS: atom_id res chain seq x y z
N PHE A 1 5.14 14.90 10.05
CA PHE A 1 4.88 14.29 11.36
C PHE A 1 5.76 13.06 11.54
N LEU A 2 5.84 12.53 12.77
CA LEU A 2 6.41 11.21 13.07
C LEU A 2 5.48 10.45 14.02
N PHE A 3 4.95 9.34 13.53
CA PHE A 3 4.12 8.42 14.30
C PHE A 3 4.76 7.03 14.36
N ASP A 4 4.66 6.42 15.52
CA ASP A 4 5.16 5.08 15.78
C ASP A 4 4.00 4.15 16.07
N LEU A 5 4.09 2.92 15.55
CA LEU A 5 3.20 1.84 15.95
C LEU A 5 3.80 1.09 17.12
N TYR A 6 2.98 0.85 18.14
CA TYR A 6 3.33 0.12 19.34
C TYR A 6 2.46 -1.12 19.51
N ARG A 7 3.06 -2.20 20.02
CA ARG A 7 2.36 -3.33 20.65
C ARG A 7 2.69 -3.31 22.13
N ASN A 8 1.70 -3.06 22.97
CA ASN A 8 1.89 -2.69 24.37
C ASN A 8 2.91 -1.54 24.41
N GLU A 9 4.00 -1.65 25.17
CA GLU A 9 5.04 -0.62 25.22
C GLU A 9 6.19 -0.84 24.20
N ASN A 10 6.09 -1.87 23.36
CA ASN A 10 7.15 -2.22 22.42
C ASN A 10 6.96 -1.52 21.08
N TYR A 11 7.99 -0.80 20.65
CA TYR A 11 8.07 -0.20 19.32
C TYR A 11 8.05 -1.27 18.22
N MET A 12 7.30 -1.03 17.15
CA MET A 12 7.20 -1.92 16.00
C MET A 12 7.80 -1.31 14.74
N ILE A 13 7.18 -0.25 14.21
CA ILE A 13 7.58 0.45 12.99
C ILE A 13 7.24 1.94 13.10
N SER A 14 7.77 2.75 12.19
CA SER A 14 7.54 4.21 12.17
C SER A 14 6.96 4.65 10.82
N SER A 15 6.17 5.72 10.86
CA SER A 15 5.69 6.44 9.69
C SER A 15 6.12 7.90 9.82
N TYR A 16 6.87 8.40 8.82
CA TYR A 16 7.46 9.73 8.84
C TYR A 16 7.21 10.44 7.54
N THR A 17 6.87 11.70 7.65
CA THR A 17 7.10 12.63 6.54
C THR A 17 7.39 14.02 7.08
N ARG A 18 8.10 14.83 6.28
CA ARG A 18 8.34 16.22 6.61
C ARG A 18 8.08 17.07 5.37
N SER A 19 6.96 17.79 5.41
CA SER A 19 6.73 18.86 4.44
C SER A 19 7.65 20.04 4.75
N VAL A 20 8.38 20.48 3.72
CA VAL A 20 8.99 21.80 3.66
C VAL A 20 8.14 22.72 2.79
N ILE A 21 7.47 22.16 1.77
CA ILE A 21 6.57 22.84 0.82
C ILE A 21 5.53 21.82 0.33
N GLY A 22 4.24 22.16 0.36
CA GLY A 22 3.15 21.31 -0.14
C GLY A 22 2.57 20.34 0.91
N SER A 23 1.71 19.42 0.45
CA SER A 23 1.25 18.30 1.30
C SER A 23 2.24 17.14 1.26
N GLU A 24 2.19 16.30 2.28
CA GLU A 24 2.96 15.06 2.36
C GLU A 24 2.13 14.00 3.09
N ASN A 25 2.32 12.74 2.74
CA ASN A 25 1.62 11.59 3.31
C ASN A 25 2.63 10.49 3.67
N SER A 26 2.24 9.58 4.56
CA SER A 26 3.02 8.37 4.84
C SER A 26 2.09 7.27 5.32
N ALA A 27 2.17 6.11 4.68
CA ALA A 27 1.51 4.87 5.10
C ALA A 27 2.58 3.79 5.25
N ASN A 28 2.51 3.01 6.32
CA ASN A 28 3.46 1.94 6.58
C ASN A 28 2.76 0.81 7.34
N PRO A 29 2.21 -0.20 6.65
CA PRO A 29 1.53 -1.32 7.29
C PRO A 29 2.53 -2.37 7.78
N THR A 30 2.17 -3.07 8.85
CA THR A 30 2.95 -4.19 9.39
C THR A 30 2.05 -5.32 9.86
N VAL A 31 2.55 -6.55 9.76
CA VAL A 31 1.95 -7.73 10.36
C VAL A 31 2.51 -7.88 11.77
N VAL A 32 1.62 -8.06 12.75
CA VAL A 32 1.99 -8.21 14.15
C VAL A 32 1.36 -9.47 14.72
N ARG A 33 2.16 -10.32 15.35
CA ARG A 33 1.63 -11.41 16.18
C ARG A 33 1.03 -10.83 17.45
N LEU A 34 -0.21 -11.20 17.75
CA LEU A 34 -0.92 -10.77 18.95
C LEU A 34 -1.33 -11.98 19.79
N VAL A 35 -1.36 -11.79 21.10
CA VAL A 35 -2.02 -12.68 22.06
C VAL A 35 -3.15 -11.93 22.74
N THR A 36 -4.10 -12.67 23.30
CA THR A 36 -5.23 -12.08 24.04
C THR A 36 -4.73 -11.11 25.11
N GLY A 37 -5.25 -9.88 25.08
CA GLY A 37 -4.86 -8.81 26.01
C GLY A 37 -3.83 -7.82 25.46
N ASP A 38 -3.16 -8.12 24.35
CA ASP A 38 -2.29 -7.16 23.69
C ASP A 38 -3.04 -5.93 23.21
N ARG A 39 -2.38 -4.78 23.29
CA ARG A 39 -2.86 -3.50 22.77
C ARG A 39 -1.99 -3.04 21.61
N VAL A 40 -2.60 -2.60 20.53
CA VAL A 40 -1.90 -1.99 19.39
C VAL A 40 -2.40 -0.57 19.23
N TYR A 41 -1.48 0.39 19.19
CA TYR A 41 -1.83 1.81 19.06
C TYR A 41 -0.74 2.60 18.36
N VAL A 42 -1.14 3.75 17.82
CA VAL A 42 -0.23 4.71 17.20
C VAL A 42 0.04 5.86 18.17
N LYS A 43 1.30 6.28 18.28
CA LYS A 43 1.72 7.38 19.15
C LYS A 43 2.63 8.35 18.39
N ALA A 44 2.39 9.64 18.58
CA ALA A 44 3.33 10.66 18.09
C ALA A 44 4.61 10.64 18.93
N ARG A 45 5.78 10.50 18.30
CA ARG A 45 7.06 10.50 19.03
C ARG A 45 7.44 11.89 19.56
N PHE A 46 7.12 12.90 18.77
CA PHE A 46 7.33 14.32 19.08
C PHE A 46 6.05 15.08 18.75
N ARG A 47 5.99 16.38 19.07
CA ARG A 47 4.90 17.27 18.65
C ARG A 47 4.70 17.15 17.15
N SER A 48 3.63 16.45 16.77
CA SER A 48 3.27 16.14 15.40
C SER A 48 1.86 16.66 15.15
N SER A 49 1.66 17.26 13.98
CA SER A 49 0.35 17.64 13.50
C SER A 49 -0.08 16.71 12.37
N VAL A 50 -1.32 16.27 12.44
CA VAL A 50 -2.08 15.79 11.28
C VAL A 50 -2.98 16.94 10.87
N THR A 51 -2.95 17.30 9.60
CA THR A 51 -3.74 18.42 9.05
C THR A 51 -4.76 17.89 8.07
N GLY A 52 -5.96 18.41 8.13
CA GLY A 52 -7.05 18.07 7.23
C GLY A 52 -8.13 19.15 7.26
N THR A 53 -8.97 19.17 6.24
CA THR A 53 -10.19 19.98 6.20
C THR A 53 -11.23 19.39 7.17
N GLN A 54 -12.01 20.25 7.82
CA GLN A 54 -13.10 19.80 8.69
C GLN A 54 -14.10 18.93 7.91
N GLY A 55 -14.46 17.77 8.48
CA GLY A 55 -15.39 16.81 7.85
C GLY A 55 -14.73 15.76 6.96
N ASP A 56 -13.45 15.94 6.62
CA ASP A 56 -12.70 14.99 5.81
C ASP A 56 -11.83 14.06 6.67
N VAL A 57 -11.70 12.80 6.22
CA VAL A 57 -10.88 11.75 6.82
C VAL A 57 -9.61 11.55 5.97
N TYR A 58 -8.55 12.26 6.33
CA TYR A 58 -7.23 12.17 5.69
C TYR A 58 -6.24 11.23 6.38
N ALA A 59 -6.51 10.86 7.63
CA ALA A 59 -5.65 9.98 8.41
C ALA A 59 -6.48 8.86 9.02
N THR A 60 -6.04 7.64 8.78
CA THR A 60 -6.72 6.42 9.24
C THR A 60 -5.75 5.56 10.05
N PHE A 61 -6.32 4.69 10.88
CA PHE A 61 -5.61 3.61 11.52
C PHE A 61 -6.53 2.40 11.50
N THR A 62 -6.16 1.39 10.71
CA THR A 62 -6.96 0.19 10.47
C THR A 62 -6.21 -1.06 10.95
N GLY A 63 -6.97 -2.14 11.16
CA GLY A 63 -6.41 -3.44 11.52
C GLY A 63 -7.37 -4.55 11.11
N ILE A 64 -6.81 -5.65 10.60
CA ILE A 64 -7.54 -6.85 10.22
C ILE A 64 -6.86 -8.09 10.81
N LEU A 65 -7.64 -9.11 11.11
CA LEU A 65 -7.09 -10.42 11.50
C LEU A 65 -6.69 -11.18 10.24
N VAL A 66 -5.39 -11.44 10.06
CA VAL A 66 -4.87 -12.19 8.90
C VAL A 66 -5.03 -13.70 9.06
N GLY A 67 -4.97 -14.20 10.29
CA GLY A 67 -5.15 -15.62 10.60
C GLY A 67 -4.80 -15.93 12.05
N GLN A 68 -5.24 -17.08 12.52
CA GLN A 68 -4.88 -17.62 13.84
C GLN A 68 -3.62 -18.47 13.74
N LEU A 69 -2.84 -18.50 14.82
CA LEU A 69 -1.60 -19.28 14.94
C LEU A 69 -1.92 -20.62 15.63
N GLU A 70 -2.77 -21.44 15.02
CA GLU A 70 -3.03 -22.81 15.47
C GLU A 70 -2.07 -23.79 14.79
N PRO A 71 -1.75 -24.96 15.38
CA PRO A 71 -0.87 -25.97 14.79
C PRO A 71 -1.28 -26.42 13.37
N GLU A 72 -2.59 -26.36 13.09
CA GLU A 72 -3.21 -26.70 11.81
C GLU A 72 -3.49 -25.45 10.93
N ALA A 73 -3.39 -24.23 11.49
CA ALA A 73 -3.69 -23.00 10.79
C ALA A 73 -2.47 -22.50 9.99
N SER A 74 -2.73 -22.24 8.70
CA SER A 74 -1.72 -21.86 7.73
C SER A 74 -1.71 -20.35 7.49
N ALA A 75 -1.60 -19.54 8.55
CA ALA A 75 -1.41 -18.10 8.39
C ALA A 75 -0.12 -17.85 7.59
N VAL A 76 -0.20 -16.98 6.59
CA VAL A 76 0.97 -16.55 5.80
C VAL A 76 0.98 -15.04 5.80
N GLY A 77 2.05 -14.48 6.34
CA GLY A 77 2.19 -13.05 6.51
C GLY A 77 3.60 -12.69 6.89
N PHE A 78 4.17 -11.66 6.28
CA PHE A 78 5.49 -11.16 6.64
C PHE A 78 5.52 -9.64 6.58
N THR A 79 6.43 -9.09 7.39
CA THR A 79 6.88 -7.71 7.26
C THR A 79 8.39 -7.71 7.43
N ALA A 80 9.10 -7.18 6.43
CA ALA A 80 10.53 -6.93 6.49
C ALA A 80 10.81 -5.45 6.26
N GLY A 81 11.90 -4.94 6.83
CA GLY A 81 12.24 -3.51 6.76
C GLY A 81 13.74 -3.24 6.91
N PHE A 82 14.13 -2.02 6.55
CA PHE A 82 15.49 -1.52 6.80
C PHE A 82 15.61 -0.91 8.19
N ILE A 83 16.67 -1.28 8.90
CA ILE A 83 17.07 -0.70 10.19
C ILE A 83 18.37 0.12 10.10
N SER A 84 18.88 0.33 8.89
CA SER A 84 19.96 1.25 8.63
C SER A 84 19.76 1.94 7.28
N GLU A 85 20.48 3.03 7.06
CA GLU A 85 20.49 3.68 5.76
C GLU A 85 21.11 2.79 4.69
N LYS A 86 20.49 2.74 3.50
CA LYS A 86 20.99 1.97 2.36
C LYS A 86 20.95 2.78 1.08
N THR A 87 21.95 2.57 0.24
CA THR A 87 21.90 2.94 -1.18
C THR A 87 21.94 1.64 -1.98
N ILE A 88 20.82 1.31 -2.62
CA ILE A 88 20.67 0.11 -3.43
C ILE A 88 21.08 0.48 -4.87
N PRO A 89 22.01 -0.25 -5.52
CA PRO A 89 22.47 0.08 -6.88
C PRO A 89 21.34 -0.08 -7.90
N PRO A 90 21.47 0.44 -9.14
CA PRO A 90 20.55 0.15 -10.23
C PRO A 90 20.39 -1.36 -10.47
N ARG A 91 19.18 -1.82 -10.82
CA ARG A 91 18.86 -3.26 -10.98
C ARG A 91 19.17 -4.10 -9.73
N GLY A 92 19.26 -3.45 -8.58
CA GLY A 92 19.55 -4.06 -7.30
C GLY A 92 18.26 -4.58 -6.65
N ARG A 93 18.29 -5.84 -6.23
CA ARG A 93 17.25 -6.43 -5.39
C ARG A 93 17.20 -5.69 -4.05
N VAL A 94 16.00 -5.30 -3.62
CA VAL A 94 15.77 -4.67 -2.32
C VAL A 94 15.64 -5.77 -1.26
N ALA A 95 16.78 -6.21 -0.73
CA ALA A 95 16.85 -7.19 0.34
C ALA A 95 16.81 -6.50 1.71
N TYR A 96 15.66 -6.56 2.37
CA TYR A 96 15.41 -5.89 3.65
C TYR A 96 16.18 -6.56 4.79
N GLU A 97 16.89 -5.75 5.59
CA GLU A 97 17.83 -6.20 6.62
C GLU A 97 17.17 -7.01 7.75
N GLN A 98 15.99 -6.57 8.20
CA GLN A 98 15.31 -7.16 9.34
C GLN A 98 13.95 -7.71 8.92
N THR A 99 13.64 -8.91 9.38
CA THR A 99 12.31 -9.51 9.27
C THR A 99 11.61 -9.41 10.63
N PHE A 100 10.50 -8.67 10.69
CA PHE A 100 9.72 -8.45 11.91
C PHE A 100 8.68 -9.54 12.14
N THR A 101 8.11 -10.08 11.06
CA THR A 101 7.20 -11.24 11.06
C THR A 101 7.42 -12.04 9.78
N ASN A 102 7.23 -13.37 9.82
CA ASN A 102 7.41 -14.26 8.66
C ASN A 102 6.62 -15.58 8.82
N GLU A 103 5.31 -15.46 9.07
CA GLU A 103 4.41 -16.62 9.14
C GLU A 103 4.34 -17.33 7.80
N GLY A 104 4.37 -18.67 7.84
CA GLY A 104 4.49 -19.51 6.65
C GLY A 104 5.90 -19.50 6.03
N ARG A 105 6.85 -18.74 6.59
CA ARG A 105 8.27 -18.70 6.20
C ARG A 105 8.49 -18.46 4.69
N GLY A 106 7.61 -17.68 4.06
CA GLY A 106 7.67 -17.40 2.63
C GLY A 106 8.75 -16.38 2.27
N TYR A 107 9.11 -15.47 3.17
CA TYR A 107 10.09 -14.42 2.88
C TYR A 107 11.52 -14.81 3.25
N ASN A 108 12.47 -14.59 2.33
CA ASN A 108 13.89 -14.80 2.53
C ASN A 108 14.65 -13.46 2.57
N ALA A 109 15.13 -13.07 3.75
CA ALA A 109 15.78 -11.78 3.98
C ALA A 109 17.09 -11.59 3.21
N THR A 110 17.87 -12.66 3.00
CA THR A 110 19.14 -12.60 2.25
C THR A 110 18.90 -12.24 0.78
N SER A 111 17.86 -12.79 0.18
CA SER A 111 17.52 -12.56 -1.22
C SER A 111 16.49 -11.44 -1.44
N GLY A 112 15.78 -10.99 -0.41
CA GLY A 112 14.70 -10.02 -0.57
C GLY A 112 13.46 -10.56 -1.30
N VAL A 113 13.30 -11.89 -1.37
CA VAL A 113 12.26 -12.54 -2.15
C VAL A 113 11.27 -13.26 -1.22
N PHE A 114 9.99 -13.00 -1.44
CA PHE A 114 8.91 -13.84 -0.96
C PHE A 114 8.64 -14.95 -1.98
N THR A 115 8.57 -16.20 -1.52
CA THR A 115 8.14 -17.35 -2.32
C THR A 115 6.84 -17.88 -1.73
N ALA A 116 5.78 -17.92 -2.54
CA ALA A 116 4.45 -18.32 -2.09
C ALA A 116 4.47 -19.76 -1.51
N PRO A 117 4.23 -19.95 -0.21
CA PRO A 117 4.26 -21.29 0.39
C PRO A 117 3.05 -22.14 0.00
N LYS A 118 1.96 -21.50 -0.43
CA LYS A 118 0.74 -22.13 -0.96
C LYS A 118 0.05 -21.21 -1.98
N GLY A 119 -0.88 -21.77 -2.74
CA GLY A 119 -1.68 -21.01 -3.70
C GLY A 119 -2.77 -20.18 -3.01
N GLY A 120 -3.06 -19.01 -3.56
CA GLY A 120 -4.10 -18.12 -3.04
C GLY A 120 -4.01 -16.69 -3.54
N LEU A 121 -4.90 -15.84 -3.03
CA LEU A 121 -4.87 -14.40 -3.22
C LEU A 121 -4.06 -13.77 -2.09
N TYR A 122 -3.05 -13.00 -2.46
CA TYR A 122 -2.15 -12.28 -1.57
C TYR A 122 -2.32 -10.77 -1.73
N LEU A 123 -2.12 -10.01 -0.66
CA LEU A 123 -1.98 -8.56 -0.68
C LEU A 123 -0.54 -8.21 -0.30
N PHE A 124 0.12 -7.41 -1.14
CA PHE A 124 1.45 -6.86 -0.90
C PHE A 124 1.39 -5.35 -0.82
N ILE A 125 2.09 -4.76 0.15
CA ILE A 125 2.26 -3.32 0.28
C ILE A 125 3.74 -3.03 0.50
N ILE A 126 4.26 -2.11 -0.31
CA ILE A 126 5.62 -1.57 -0.19
C ILE A 126 5.53 -0.14 0.32
N ALA A 127 6.32 0.18 1.33
CA ALA A 127 6.48 1.54 1.83
C ALA A 127 7.97 1.91 1.85
N ALA A 128 8.29 3.17 1.57
CA ALA A 128 9.67 3.64 1.55
C ALA A 128 9.77 5.10 1.99
N LEU A 129 10.87 5.40 2.68
CA LEU A 129 11.32 6.76 2.96
C LEU A 129 12.73 6.94 2.39
N ASN A 130 12.92 8.00 1.62
CA ASN A 130 14.20 8.25 0.99
C ASN A 130 15.22 8.91 1.94
N GLN A 131 16.50 8.76 1.61
CA GLN A 131 17.56 9.62 2.15
C GLN A 131 17.43 11.03 1.56
N VAL A 132 17.86 12.05 2.32
CA VAL A 132 17.90 13.43 1.80
C VAL A 132 18.76 13.47 0.52
N ASN A 133 18.27 14.15 -0.52
CA ASN A 133 18.93 14.31 -1.83
C ASN A 133 19.17 13.01 -2.61
N LYS A 134 18.57 11.89 -2.21
CA LYS A 134 18.63 10.64 -2.97
C LYS A 134 17.21 10.13 -3.17
N PRO A 135 16.68 10.07 -4.41
CA PRO A 135 15.37 9.51 -4.64
C PRO A 135 15.39 7.98 -4.47
N PHE A 136 14.22 7.36 -4.48
CA PHE A 136 14.08 5.94 -4.75
C PHE A 136 13.09 5.69 -5.88
N LEU A 137 13.31 4.62 -6.63
CA LEU A 137 12.38 4.06 -7.60
C LEU A 137 12.39 2.55 -7.43
N PHE A 138 11.30 2.02 -6.88
CA PHE A 138 11.13 0.62 -6.57
C PHE A 138 10.03 0.04 -7.45
N ASP A 139 10.33 -1.09 -8.08
CA ASP A 139 9.36 -1.85 -8.84
C ASP A 139 9.10 -3.18 -8.12
N LEU A 140 7.83 -3.57 -8.07
CA LEU A 140 7.41 -4.86 -7.55
C LEU A 140 7.35 -5.90 -8.69
N TYR A 141 8.14 -6.93 -8.47
CA TYR A 141 8.27 -8.25 -9.10
C TYR A 141 7.14 -9.23 -8.81
N ARG A 142 6.43 -9.82 -9.79
CA ARG A 142 5.93 -11.19 -9.66
C ARG A 142 6.64 -12.07 -10.68
N ASN A 143 7.48 -13.00 -10.22
CA ASN A 143 8.43 -13.72 -11.06
C ASN A 143 9.23 -12.68 -11.88
N GLU A 144 9.20 -12.76 -13.20
CA GLU A 144 9.84 -11.79 -14.10
C GLU A 144 8.91 -10.64 -14.54
N ASP A 145 7.62 -10.72 -14.20
CA ASP A 145 6.61 -9.75 -14.63
C ASP A 145 6.60 -8.50 -13.74
N PHE A 146 6.78 -7.33 -14.35
CA PHE A 146 6.61 -6.03 -13.69
C PHE A 146 5.16 -5.81 -13.27
N MET A 147 4.94 -5.40 -12.01
CA MET A 147 3.62 -5.16 -11.45
C MET A 147 3.33 -3.68 -11.19
N ILE A 148 3.97 -3.09 -10.18
CA ILE A 148 3.71 -1.71 -9.72
C ILE A 148 5.00 -0.98 -9.40
N THR A 149 4.97 0.34 -9.44
CA THR A 149 6.10 1.22 -9.13
C THR A 149 5.81 2.07 -7.90
N LEU A 150 6.84 2.32 -7.11
CA LEU A 150 6.86 3.22 -5.97
C LEU A 150 7.99 4.23 -6.16
N PHE A 151 7.67 5.51 -6.08
CA PHE A 151 8.63 6.60 -6.29
C PHE A 151 8.62 7.61 -5.15
N GLY A 152 9.81 8.02 -4.72
CA GLY A 152 10.02 9.09 -3.76
C GLY A 152 11.03 10.10 -4.30
N GLY A 153 10.65 11.38 -4.31
CA GLY A 153 11.46 12.47 -4.86
C GLY A 153 12.65 12.88 -3.98
N GLN A 154 13.61 13.57 -4.58
CA GLN A 154 14.90 13.90 -3.95
C GLN A 154 14.91 15.18 -3.09
N ALA A 155 13.93 16.08 -3.24
CA ALA A 155 13.97 17.42 -2.66
C ALA A 155 13.86 17.47 -1.12
N ALA A 156 13.28 16.45 -0.52
CA ALA A 156 13.15 16.30 0.92
C ALA A 156 13.05 14.80 1.27
N ARG A 157 12.93 14.50 2.57
CA ARG A 157 12.45 13.19 3.02
C ARG A 157 10.97 13.03 2.66
N THR A 158 10.74 12.27 1.61
CA THR A 158 9.45 11.90 1.03
C THR A 158 9.16 10.45 1.37
N SER A 159 7.98 10.22 1.93
CA SER A 159 7.43 8.87 2.14
C SER A 159 6.52 8.51 1.00
N SER A 160 6.43 7.22 0.68
CA SER A 160 5.48 6.71 -0.30
C SER A 160 5.09 5.29 0.04
N ALA A 161 3.85 4.91 -0.27
CA ALA A 161 3.41 3.52 -0.23
C ALA A 161 2.56 3.17 -1.44
N ASN A 162 2.65 1.93 -1.90
CA ASN A 162 1.85 1.39 -3.00
C ASN A 162 1.57 -0.09 -2.72
N GLY A 163 0.44 -0.59 -3.19
CA GLY A 163 -0.06 -1.92 -2.86
C GLY A 163 -0.70 -2.62 -4.04
N ILE A 164 -0.67 -3.95 -4.01
CA ILE A 164 -1.26 -4.80 -5.05
C ILE A 164 -1.74 -6.12 -4.46
N SER A 165 -2.89 -6.57 -4.92
CA SER A 165 -3.38 -7.93 -4.75
C SER A 165 -2.93 -8.81 -5.93
N LEU A 166 -2.42 -10.00 -5.63
CA LEU A 166 -1.93 -10.96 -6.63
C LEU A 166 -2.44 -12.36 -6.32
N ARG A 167 -3.00 -13.01 -7.34
CA ARG A 167 -3.22 -14.46 -7.31
C ARG A 167 -1.89 -15.17 -7.59
N LEU A 168 -1.46 -15.98 -6.65
CA LEU A 168 -0.21 -16.73 -6.71
C LEU A 168 -0.48 -18.24 -6.63
N ILE A 169 0.35 -19.03 -7.30
CA ILE A 169 0.48 -20.47 -7.06
C ILE A 169 1.69 -20.73 -6.16
N LYS A 170 1.71 -21.90 -5.51
CA LYS A 170 2.86 -22.31 -4.69
C LYS A 170 4.15 -22.24 -5.52
N GLY A 171 5.15 -21.53 -5.01
CA GLY A 171 6.45 -21.35 -5.68
C GLY A 171 6.60 -20.05 -6.46
N ASP A 172 5.51 -19.32 -6.74
CA ASP A 172 5.61 -17.97 -7.32
C ASP A 172 6.43 -17.05 -6.41
N ARG A 173 7.21 -16.17 -7.03
CA ARG A 173 8.16 -15.28 -6.35
C ARG A 173 7.69 -13.85 -6.44
N VAL A 174 7.69 -13.13 -5.32
CA VAL A 174 7.36 -11.70 -5.27
C VAL A 174 8.51 -10.95 -4.60
N TYR A 175 8.97 -9.85 -5.20
CA TYR A 175 10.13 -9.12 -4.72
C TYR A 175 10.11 -7.66 -5.15
N VAL A 176 10.99 -6.85 -4.55
CA VAL A 176 11.17 -5.45 -4.91
C VAL A 176 12.56 -5.25 -5.52
N GLN A 177 12.67 -4.40 -6.54
CA GLN A 177 13.92 -4.13 -7.24
C GLN A 177 14.01 -2.68 -7.68
N THR A 178 15.22 -2.11 -7.67
CA THR A 178 15.47 -0.80 -8.31
C THR A 178 15.61 -0.97 -9.83
N ARG A 179 15.23 0.03 -10.61
CA ARG A 179 15.28 -0.10 -12.09
C ARG A 179 16.53 0.50 -12.71
N PHE A 180 16.54 1.82 -12.93
CA PHE A 180 17.58 2.49 -13.74
C PHE A 180 18.64 3.23 -12.93
N ALA A 181 18.27 3.72 -11.75
CA ALA A 181 19.14 4.53 -10.89
C ALA A 181 19.30 3.87 -9.51
N ALA A 182 20.36 4.26 -8.81
CA ALA A 182 20.52 3.89 -7.42
C ALA A 182 19.39 4.53 -6.59
N SER A 183 18.90 3.80 -5.59
CA SER A 183 17.85 4.26 -4.69
C SER A 183 18.39 4.40 -3.28
N GLY A 184 18.26 5.59 -2.69
CA GLY A 184 18.67 5.88 -1.32
C GLY A 184 17.51 5.81 -0.36
N VAL A 185 17.55 4.90 0.60
CA VAL A 185 16.51 4.71 1.62
C VAL A 185 17.04 4.93 3.02
N PHE A 186 16.19 5.51 3.86
CA PHE A 186 16.50 5.77 5.25
C PHE A 186 15.96 4.67 6.16
N GLY A 187 16.74 4.35 7.18
CA GLY A 187 16.37 3.45 8.26
C GLY A 187 17.27 3.66 9.47
N SER A 188 16.73 3.40 10.65
CA SER A 188 17.49 3.21 11.89
C SER A 188 16.81 2.11 12.71
N PRO A 189 17.47 1.52 13.73
CA PRO A 189 16.84 0.49 14.57
C PRO A 189 15.53 0.93 15.24
N LYS A 190 15.32 2.24 15.41
CA LYS A 190 14.10 2.83 15.97
C LYS A 190 13.31 3.64 14.93
N ASP A 191 13.65 3.52 13.66
CA ASP A 191 13.12 4.35 12.57
C ASP A 191 12.94 3.50 11.31
N VAL A 192 11.96 2.60 11.37
CA VAL A 192 11.68 1.62 10.31
C VAL A 192 10.58 2.18 9.41
N TYR A 193 10.99 2.89 8.35
CA TYR A 193 10.08 3.55 7.41
C TYR A 193 9.97 2.85 6.06
N THR A 194 10.98 2.07 5.70
CA THR A 194 11.03 1.35 4.44
C THR A 194 10.77 -0.12 4.68
N THR A 195 9.60 -0.60 4.25
CA THR A 195 9.09 -1.93 4.54
C THR A 195 8.55 -2.62 3.28
N PHE A 196 8.52 -3.94 3.35
CA PHE A 196 7.80 -4.81 2.43
C PHE A 196 6.95 -5.75 3.27
N THR A 197 5.64 -5.62 3.10
CA THR A 197 4.64 -6.39 3.82
C THR A 197 3.83 -7.20 2.83
N GLY A 198 3.60 -8.48 3.13
CA GLY A 198 2.75 -9.34 2.32
C GLY A 198 1.92 -10.27 3.20
N ILE A 199 0.65 -10.44 2.88
CA ILE A 199 -0.29 -11.32 3.59
C ILE A 199 -1.08 -12.18 2.61
N LEU A 200 -1.42 -13.40 3.02
CA LEU A 200 -2.42 -14.19 2.31
C LEU A 200 -3.81 -13.76 2.80
N VAL A 201 -4.68 -13.34 1.88
CA VAL A 201 -6.04 -12.90 2.20
C VAL A 201 -7.09 -13.96 1.89
N GLY A 202 -6.82 -14.89 0.97
CA GLY A 202 -7.72 -16.01 0.68
C GLY A 202 -7.01 -17.17 0.00
N THR A 203 -7.40 -18.41 0.30
CA THR A 203 -6.77 -19.63 -0.26
C THR A 203 -7.43 -20.05 -1.57
N SER A 204 -6.71 -20.78 -2.42
CA SER A 204 -7.29 -21.39 -3.63
C SER A 204 -8.46 -22.33 -3.34
N ASP A 205 -8.45 -22.92 -2.14
CA ASP A 205 -9.41 -23.94 -1.71
C ASP A 205 -10.62 -23.32 -0.97
N TYR A 206 -10.68 -21.99 -0.87
CA TYR A 206 -11.79 -21.28 -0.23
C TYR A 206 -13.07 -21.57 -1.02
N ARG A 207 -13.95 -22.40 -0.44
CA ARG A 207 -15.17 -22.94 -1.07
C ARG A 207 -16.10 -21.86 -1.61
N ASP A 208 -16.05 -20.68 -0.99
CA ASP A 208 -16.79 -19.50 -1.40
C ASP A 208 -15.94 -18.51 -2.19
N GLY A 209 -14.88 -18.91 -2.90
CA GLY A 209 -14.12 -18.16 -3.91
C GLY A 209 -13.61 -16.76 -3.53
N ASN A 210 -12.29 -16.56 -3.59
CA ASN A 210 -11.63 -15.27 -3.34
C ASN A 210 -12.30 -14.10 -4.08
N VAL A 211 -12.34 -12.94 -3.42
CA VAL A 211 -12.74 -11.67 -4.02
C VAL A 211 -11.65 -10.66 -3.79
N GLY A 212 -11.14 -10.09 -4.86
CA GLY A 212 -10.21 -8.98 -4.76
C GLY A 212 -9.75 -8.49 -6.12
N PHE A 213 -9.39 -7.22 -6.19
CA PHE A 213 -8.91 -6.59 -7.40
C PHE A 213 -7.78 -5.64 -7.09
N THR A 214 -6.95 -5.42 -8.11
CA THR A 214 -6.07 -4.26 -8.19
C THR A 214 -6.11 -3.75 -9.61
N ALA A 215 -6.33 -2.44 -9.75
CA ALA A 215 -6.20 -1.74 -11.01
C ALA A 215 -5.34 -0.48 -10.82
N GLY A 216 -4.64 -0.06 -11.86
CA GLY A 216 -3.79 1.13 -11.87
C GLY A 216 -3.92 1.94 -13.17
N PHE A 217 -3.00 2.89 -13.36
CA PHE A 217 -2.84 3.62 -14.63
C PHE A 217 -1.49 3.36 -15.27
N LYS A 218 -1.49 3.38 -16.60
CA LYS A 218 -0.27 3.51 -17.42
C LYS A 218 -0.17 4.85 -18.14
N ASN A 219 -1.12 5.75 -17.98
CA ASN A 219 -1.05 7.07 -18.60
C ASN A 219 -1.47 8.13 -17.60
N HIS A 220 -0.89 9.31 -17.76
CA HIS A 220 -1.32 10.52 -17.07
C HIS A 220 -2.83 10.69 -17.24
N GLN A 221 -3.54 10.87 -16.13
CA GLN A 221 -4.96 11.19 -16.17
C GLN A 221 -5.23 12.56 -15.55
N ILE A 222 -6.17 13.28 -16.15
CA ILE A 222 -6.75 14.51 -15.62
C ILE A 222 -8.24 14.22 -15.38
N ILE A 223 -8.63 14.23 -14.11
CA ILE A 223 -9.98 13.89 -13.67
C ILE A 223 -10.67 15.21 -13.30
N ARG A 224 -11.82 15.45 -13.91
CA ARG A 224 -12.63 16.66 -13.66
C ARG A 224 -13.26 16.57 -12.27
N ALA A 225 -13.61 17.71 -11.68
CA ALA A 225 -14.42 17.74 -10.47
C ALA A 225 -15.74 16.97 -10.67
N GLY A 226 -16.12 16.13 -9.70
CA GLY A 226 -17.23 15.19 -9.77
C GLY A 226 -16.97 13.95 -10.63
N GLY A 227 -15.79 13.83 -11.26
CA GLY A 227 -15.43 12.70 -12.09
C GLY A 227 -15.08 11.47 -11.28
N ARG A 228 -15.46 10.30 -11.77
CA ARG A 228 -14.96 9.00 -11.27
C ARG A 228 -13.60 8.70 -11.88
N VAL A 229 -12.79 8.00 -11.09
CA VAL A 229 -11.42 7.62 -11.44
C VAL A 229 -11.45 6.18 -11.99
N ALA A 230 -11.25 6.02 -13.29
CA ALA A 230 -11.30 4.73 -13.97
C ALA A 230 -9.89 4.16 -14.17
N TYR A 231 -9.45 3.32 -13.24
CA TYR A 231 -8.17 2.60 -13.32
C TYR A 231 -8.27 1.49 -14.37
N ASP A 232 -7.70 1.74 -15.53
CA ASP A 232 -7.91 0.96 -16.75
C ASP A 232 -6.97 -0.23 -16.88
N GLN A 233 -5.85 -0.23 -16.16
CA GLN A 233 -4.90 -1.33 -16.14
C GLN A 233 -5.20 -2.29 -14.98
N VAL A 234 -5.94 -3.37 -15.27
CA VAL A 234 -6.30 -4.40 -14.27
C VAL A 234 -5.17 -5.43 -14.11
N PHE A 235 -4.78 -5.70 -12.86
CA PHE A 235 -3.78 -6.72 -12.50
C PHE A 235 -4.41 -7.99 -11.92
N THR A 236 -5.42 -7.80 -11.07
CA THR A 236 -6.21 -8.87 -10.47
C THR A 236 -7.68 -8.43 -10.46
N ASN A 237 -8.61 -9.35 -10.66
CA ASN A 237 -10.06 -9.10 -10.54
C ASN A 237 -10.81 -10.38 -10.16
N ASP A 238 -10.34 -11.05 -9.10
CA ASP A 238 -10.96 -12.24 -8.55
C ASP A 238 -12.38 -11.94 -8.08
N GLY A 239 -13.34 -12.75 -8.52
CA GLY A 239 -14.77 -12.51 -8.28
C GLY A 239 -15.41 -11.50 -9.23
N ASN A 240 -14.63 -10.91 -10.16
CA ASN A 240 -15.09 -9.98 -11.21
C ASN A 240 -15.90 -8.78 -10.69
N GLY A 241 -15.55 -8.28 -9.50
CA GLY A 241 -16.27 -7.15 -8.88
C GLY A 241 -15.88 -5.79 -9.47
N TYR A 242 -14.68 -5.63 -10.00
CA TYR A 242 -14.20 -4.34 -10.53
C TYR A 242 -14.50 -4.16 -12.02
N ASN A 243 -15.04 -2.99 -12.38
CA ASN A 243 -15.27 -2.58 -13.76
C ASN A 243 -14.29 -1.45 -14.15
N ALA A 244 -13.34 -1.77 -15.03
CA ALA A 244 -12.29 -0.84 -15.46
C ALA A 244 -12.78 0.33 -16.33
N ILE A 245 -13.99 0.23 -16.90
CA ILE A 245 -14.59 1.31 -17.70
C ILE A 245 -15.20 2.36 -16.77
N SER A 246 -15.93 1.93 -15.74
CA SER A 246 -16.60 2.85 -14.80
C SER A 246 -15.73 3.26 -13.62
N GLY A 247 -14.68 2.49 -13.30
CA GLY A 247 -13.86 2.67 -12.10
C GLY A 247 -14.52 2.14 -10.81
N VAL A 248 -15.62 1.40 -10.93
CA VAL A 248 -16.46 0.98 -9.79
C VAL A 248 -16.21 -0.49 -9.46
N PHE A 249 -15.96 -0.77 -8.19
CA PHE A 249 -16.08 -2.10 -7.61
C PHE A 249 -17.51 -2.31 -7.12
N THR A 250 -18.15 -3.41 -7.51
CA THR A 250 -19.44 -3.86 -6.97
C THR A 250 -19.20 -5.14 -6.19
N ALA A 251 -19.53 -5.14 -4.90
CA ALA A 251 -19.29 -6.27 -4.01
C ALA A 251 -20.03 -7.52 -4.51
N PRO A 252 -19.33 -8.57 -4.97
CA PRO A 252 -19.99 -9.77 -5.44
C PRO A 252 -20.53 -10.61 -4.27
N LYS A 253 -20.05 -10.35 -3.04
CA LYS A 253 -20.39 -11.05 -1.80
C LYS A 253 -20.47 -10.05 -0.66
N ALA A 254 -21.29 -10.35 0.34
CA ALA A 254 -21.27 -9.62 1.60
C ALA A 254 -20.02 -10.01 2.40
N GLY A 255 -19.49 -9.07 3.18
CA GLY A 255 -18.34 -9.32 4.04
C GLY A 255 -17.58 -8.06 4.41
N LEU A 256 -16.44 -8.24 5.05
CA LEU A 256 -15.51 -7.20 5.41
C LEU A 256 -14.42 -7.08 4.33
N TYR A 257 -14.28 -5.89 3.75
CA TYR A 257 -13.34 -5.58 2.68
C TYR A 257 -12.30 -4.56 3.15
N LEU A 258 -11.04 -4.75 2.77
CA LEU A 258 -10.00 -3.75 2.88
C LEU A 258 -9.80 -3.09 1.52
N PHE A 259 -9.86 -1.76 1.47
CA PHE A 259 -9.52 -0.96 0.31
C PHE A 259 -8.29 -0.13 0.58
N PHE A 260 -7.38 -0.09 -0.38
CA PHE A 260 -6.13 0.66 -0.36
C PHE A 260 -6.01 1.46 -1.66
N ILE A 261 -5.84 2.77 -1.54
CA ILE A 261 -5.57 3.68 -2.67
C ILE A 261 -4.16 4.23 -2.54
N SER A 262 -3.45 4.32 -3.65
CA SER A 262 -2.13 4.94 -3.76
C SER A 262 -2.07 5.79 -5.00
N GLU A 263 -1.58 7.01 -4.88
CA GLU A 263 -1.59 8.01 -5.94
C GLU A 263 -0.26 8.75 -6.01
N LEU A 264 0.10 9.19 -7.21
CA LEU A 264 1.22 10.08 -7.47
C LEU A 264 0.75 11.24 -8.34
N ASN A 265 0.98 12.49 -7.90
CA ASN A 265 0.58 13.64 -8.70
C ASN A 265 1.50 13.82 -9.93
N GLN A 266 0.98 14.53 -10.94
CA GLN A 266 1.88 15.13 -11.94
C GLN A 266 2.61 16.33 -11.32
N PRO A 267 3.84 16.65 -11.79
CA PRO A 267 4.59 17.79 -11.28
C PRO A 267 3.77 19.08 -11.35
N ASN A 268 3.78 19.85 -10.27
CA ASN A 268 3.11 21.16 -10.17
C ASN A 268 1.58 21.09 -10.25
N LYS A 269 0.99 19.89 -10.15
CA LYS A 269 -0.46 19.66 -10.11
C LYS A 269 -0.85 19.04 -8.78
N LEU A 270 -2.12 19.17 -8.43
CA LEU A 270 -2.69 18.49 -7.28
C LEU A 270 -3.57 17.32 -7.72
N PHE A 271 -3.79 16.39 -6.79
CA PHE A 271 -4.97 15.54 -6.78
C PHE A 271 -5.65 15.63 -5.42
N LEU A 272 -6.98 15.54 -5.43
CA LEU A 272 -7.80 15.19 -4.28
C LEU A 272 -8.77 14.11 -4.73
N PHE A 273 -8.54 12.90 -4.22
CA PHE A 273 -9.36 11.74 -4.49
C PHE A 273 -10.01 11.26 -3.21
N ASP A 274 -11.26 10.85 -3.33
CA ASP A 274 -12.01 10.29 -2.23
C ASP A 274 -12.51 8.92 -2.61
N LEU A 275 -12.50 8.03 -1.62
CA LEU A 275 -13.16 6.75 -1.73
C LEU A 275 -14.60 6.91 -1.24
N TYR A 276 -15.53 6.41 -2.05
CA TYR A 276 -16.96 6.41 -1.77
C TYR A 276 -17.47 4.99 -1.60
N HIS A 277 -18.40 4.77 -0.67
CA HIS A 277 -19.21 3.56 -0.53
C HIS A 277 -20.66 3.94 -0.75
N ASN A 278 -21.31 3.42 -1.79
CA ASN A 278 -22.69 3.77 -2.15
C ASN A 278 -22.93 5.28 -2.23
N ASP A 279 -21.99 6.00 -2.86
CA ASP A 279 -21.94 7.47 -2.97
C ASP A 279 -21.72 8.23 -1.65
N ASP A 280 -21.60 7.54 -0.51
CA ASP A 280 -21.20 8.13 0.77
C ASP A 280 -19.68 8.26 0.86
N TYR A 281 -19.21 9.42 1.32
CA TYR A 281 -17.78 9.72 1.48
C TYR A 281 -17.14 8.93 2.64
N MET A 282 -16.01 8.24 2.37
CA MET A 282 -15.31 7.42 3.38
C MET A 282 -13.97 8.02 3.80
N ILE A 283 -13.05 8.19 2.86
CA ILE A 283 -11.67 8.65 3.11
C ILE A 283 -11.16 9.51 1.96
N SER A 284 -10.16 10.35 2.23
CA SER A 284 -9.49 11.18 1.23
C SER A 284 -8.01 10.84 1.08
N SER A 285 -7.50 10.96 -0.14
CA SER A 285 -6.09 11.00 -0.48
C SER A 285 -5.79 12.32 -1.19
N PHE A 286 -4.81 13.07 -0.69
CA PHE A 286 -4.47 14.41 -1.17
C PHE A 286 -2.98 14.58 -1.39
N GLY A 287 -2.62 15.04 -2.58
CA GLY A 287 -1.26 15.36 -2.97
C GLY A 287 -1.22 16.70 -3.71
N SER A 288 -0.43 17.65 -3.22
CA SER A 288 -0.17 18.90 -3.91
C SER A 288 1.23 19.40 -3.60
N ARG A 289 2.02 19.64 -4.64
CA ARG A 289 3.37 20.18 -4.51
C ARG A 289 3.68 21.16 -5.63
N PRO A 290 4.26 22.35 -5.33
CA PRO A 290 4.60 23.34 -6.35
C PRO A 290 5.65 22.86 -7.34
N THR A 291 6.51 21.92 -6.94
CA THR A 291 7.55 21.31 -7.78
C THR A 291 7.70 19.82 -7.51
N GLY A 292 7.88 19.03 -8.57
CA GLY A 292 8.10 17.58 -8.48
C GLY A 292 6.87 16.79 -8.05
N HIS A 293 7.10 15.52 -7.70
CA HIS A 293 6.04 14.60 -7.33
C HIS A 293 5.87 14.49 -5.80
N VAL A 294 4.65 14.21 -5.39
CA VAL A 294 4.23 13.76 -4.07
C VAL A 294 3.26 12.60 -4.24
N SER A 295 3.44 11.58 -3.42
CA SER A 295 2.50 10.47 -3.34
C SER A 295 1.63 10.59 -2.11
N ALA A 296 0.45 9.98 -2.17
CA ALA A 296 -0.37 9.76 -1.00
C ALA A 296 -1.06 8.40 -1.11
N ALA A 297 -1.05 7.67 0.00
CA ALA A 297 -1.80 6.45 0.16
C ALA A 297 -2.73 6.55 1.36
N ASN A 298 -3.86 5.86 1.28
CA ASN A 298 -4.82 5.75 2.36
C ASN A 298 -5.60 4.43 2.23
N ASP A 299 -6.15 3.97 3.34
CA ASP A 299 -6.89 2.73 3.40
C ASP A 299 -8.06 2.80 4.38
N VAL A 300 -9.05 1.95 4.13
CA VAL A 300 -10.25 1.81 4.94
C VAL A 300 -10.73 0.36 4.91
N VAL A 301 -11.32 -0.07 6.02
CA VAL A 301 -12.00 -1.36 6.12
C VAL A 301 -13.50 -1.10 6.16
N LEU A 302 -14.25 -1.69 5.23
CA LEU A 302 -15.69 -1.49 5.07
C LEU A 302 -16.42 -2.83 5.15
N ARG A 303 -17.56 -2.85 5.85
CA ARG A 303 -18.52 -3.95 5.73
C ARG A 303 -19.43 -3.64 4.57
N LEU A 304 -19.46 -4.54 3.59
CA LEU A 304 -20.28 -4.42 2.38
C LEU A 304 -21.33 -5.50 2.35
N GLU A 305 -22.50 -5.16 1.82
CA GLU A 305 -23.48 -6.13 1.34
C GLU A 305 -23.22 -6.48 -0.12
N ARG A 306 -23.74 -7.61 -0.58
CA ARG A 306 -23.68 -7.96 -2.01
C ARG A 306 -24.42 -6.88 -2.82
N GLY A 307 -23.74 -6.31 -3.82
CA GLY A 307 -24.26 -5.24 -4.66
C GLY A 307 -23.86 -3.84 -4.22
N ASP A 308 -23.27 -3.67 -3.03
CA ASP A 308 -22.69 -2.40 -2.62
C ASP A 308 -21.56 -1.99 -3.57
N THR A 309 -21.43 -0.68 -3.78
CA THR A 309 -20.46 -0.10 -4.70
C THR A 309 -19.38 0.65 -3.94
N VAL A 310 -18.13 0.51 -4.39
CA VAL A 310 -16.99 1.27 -3.90
C VAL A 310 -16.21 1.81 -5.08
N TYR A 311 -15.90 3.10 -5.07
CA TYR A 311 -15.16 3.73 -6.16
C TYR A 311 -14.34 4.93 -5.67
N VAL A 312 -13.39 5.35 -6.49
CA VAL A 312 -12.62 6.58 -6.26
C VAL A 312 -13.18 7.69 -7.14
N GLY A 313 -13.48 8.83 -6.54
CA GLY A 313 -13.98 10.03 -7.22
C GLY A 313 -13.11 11.24 -6.92
N SER A 314 -13.19 12.27 -7.76
CA SER A 314 -12.44 13.50 -7.56
C SER A 314 -13.36 14.68 -7.25
N ARG A 315 -13.15 15.32 -6.09
CA ARG A 315 -13.89 16.54 -5.68
C ARG A 315 -13.51 17.79 -6.45
N VAL A 316 -12.30 17.83 -7.00
CA VAL A 316 -11.72 18.99 -7.70
C VAL A 316 -11.07 18.53 -9.00
N LEU A 317 -10.60 19.46 -9.84
CA LEU A 317 -9.74 19.08 -10.96
C LEU A 317 -8.44 18.46 -10.42
N SER A 318 -8.24 17.18 -10.68
CA SER A 318 -7.13 16.39 -10.16
C SER A 318 -6.30 15.78 -11.27
N SER A 319 -5.01 15.62 -11.01
CA SER A 319 -4.03 15.20 -12.00
C SER A 319 -3.11 14.16 -11.40
N VAL A 320 -3.15 12.95 -11.96
CA VAL A 320 -2.30 11.84 -11.55
C VAL A 320 -1.32 11.45 -12.65
N PHE A 321 -0.17 10.95 -12.22
CA PHE A 321 0.95 10.59 -13.05
C PHE A 321 0.94 9.09 -13.35
N GLY A 322 1.27 8.74 -14.59
CA GLY A 322 1.38 7.36 -15.05
C GLY A 322 2.13 7.33 -16.37
N THR A 323 2.92 6.30 -16.65
CA THR A 323 3.65 6.19 -17.93
C THR A 323 3.42 4.80 -18.52
N GLU A 324 3.62 4.64 -19.83
CA GLU A 324 3.30 3.38 -20.52
C GLU A 324 4.00 2.16 -19.90
N ILE A 325 5.10 2.42 -19.18
CA ILE A 325 5.97 1.41 -18.57
C ILE A 325 5.92 1.37 -17.04
N ASP A 326 5.23 2.31 -16.38
CA ASP A 326 5.22 2.44 -14.92
C ASP A 326 3.80 2.60 -14.36
N VAL A 327 3.53 1.96 -13.22
CA VAL A 327 2.24 2.06 -12.53
C VAL A 327 2.45 2.62 -11.13
N TYR A 328 2.31 3.95 -11.02
CA TYR A 328 2.52 4.70 -9.77
C TYR A 328 1.27 4.81 -8.90
N ALA A 329 0.10 4.63 -9.51
CA ALA A 329 -1.19 4.81 -8.86
C ALA A 329 -2.00 3.52 -8.97
N THR A 330 -2.59 3.11 -7.85
CA THR A 330 -3.38 1.87 -7.75
C THR A 330 -4.60 2.06 -6.86
N PHE A 331 -5.66 1.34 -7.24
CA PHE A 331 -6.81 1.08 -6.39
C PHE A 331 -6.92 -0.43 -6.19
N THR A 332 -6.81 -0.84 -4.93
CA THR A 332 -6.83 -2.24 -4.51
C THR A 332 -7.98 -2.47 -3.54
N GLY A 333 -8.73 -3.55 -3.70
CA GLY A 333 -9.75 -4.00 -2.76
C GLY A 333 -9.71 -5.51 -2.58
N VAL A 334 -9.79 -6.01 -1.35
CA VAL A 334 -9.76 -7.45 -1.04
C VAL A 334 -10.78 -7.80 0.05
N LEU A 335 -11.47 -8.92 -0.11
CA LEU A 335 -12.30 -9.51 0.94
C LEU A 335 -11.39 -10.13 2.01
N VAL A 336 -11.57 -9.73 3.26
CA VAL A 336 -10.71 -10.11 4.40
C VAL A 336 -11.46 -10.85 5.51
N GLY A 337 -12.79 -10.92 5.44
CA GLY A 337 -13.62 -11.69 6.35
C GLY A 337 -15.09 -11.71 5.90
N ILE A 338 -15.85 -12.70 6.36
CA ILE A 338 -17.30 -12.81 6.15
C ILE A 338 -17.98 -12.58 7.50
#